data_AF-A0AAU9PR16-F1
#
_entry.id   AF-A0AAU9PR16-F1
#
_cell.length_a   1.000
_cell.length_b   1.000
_cell.length_c   1.000
_cell.angle_alpha   90.00
_cell.angle_beta   90.00
_cell.angle_gamma   90.00
#
_symmetry.space_group_name_H-M   'P 1'
#
loop_
_entity.id
_entity.type
_entity.pdbx_description
1 polymer ?
#
loop_
_entity_poly.entity_id
_entity_poly.type
_entity_poly.pdbx_seq_one_letter_code
_entity_poly.pdbx_strand_id
1 'polypeptide(L)'
;MLKPHLHHHHSNSTQPLPTRQHKAFVAGDGSSSGGDSGSAVSFLSLNKLSVPIKPNGLHAVRSSRQIKAIATDKSIATTTTTKVKAIITVQLLLRFDSRTGIPKDTIKHYAHHTGLDIKDVKYVAEFDVPDDFGQIGAILIENEHHKEMYLQTIRLEGFSNNTLEIITFNPNSWVHSKFDNPEKRIFFTNKSYLPSETPSGLKHLREKDLASLRGDGVPEGPRKKHDRIYDYDVYNDLGDPDNKPELARPVLGTKDLPYPRRCKTGRPRTKSDPLSESRHSGIYVPRDEAFSELKNMTFSARTVYSLMHAVIPSLQTSIIDHELPFPHFTSIDSLYKDGLHMPQLESKGFLRNTLPRLLKMVEDTQHSILRFETPAIFKKDKFSWIKDEELCRQTLAGLHPCAIQCVKEWPLKSQLDPEVYGPPESAITKELVEEVIGGIIPVEEALKQKKLYIIDYHDILLPYVNKVREIKNMRTTLYGSRLLMFLTPSGTLRPIAIELVRPPGDGTPQWKQAFTPRWDSTGAWLWKLAKVHFLAHDTGIHQLVSHW
;
A
#
# COMPACT_ATOMS: atom_id res chain seq x y z
N MET A 1 -44.79 -21.75 5.81
CA MET A 1 -43.58 -21.40 6.60
C MET A 1 -43.05 -22.66 7.28
N LEU A 2 -42.09 -23.35 6.66
CA LEU A 2 -41.30 -24.43 7.27
C LEU A 2 -39.95 -24.51 6.53
N LYS A 3 -38.87 -24.71 7.31
CA LYS A 3 -37.45 -24.66 6.96
C LYS A 3 -37.01 -25.76 5.97
N PRO A 4 -35.80 -25.63 5.37
CA PRO A 4 -34.93 -26.76 5.13
C PRO A 4 -33.65 -26.73 5.99
N HIS A 5 -33.25 -27.94 6.37
CA HIS A 5 -32.12 -28.31 7.22
C HIS A 5 -30.77 -28.22 6.47
N LEU A 6 -29.73 -27.79 7.19
CA LEU A 6 -28.32 -28.01 6.83
C LEU A 6 -27.65 -28.73 8.01
N HIS A 7 -27.29 -29.99 7.79
CA HIS A 7 -26.42 -30.77 8.67
C HIS A 7 -24.96 -30.52 8.27
N HIS A 8 -24.16 -29.99 9.18
CA HIS A 8 -22.71 -30.22 9.16
C HIS A 8 -22.25 -30.65 10.56
N HIS A 9 -21.73 -31.87 10.63
CA HIS A 9 -21.04 -32.43 11.77
C HIS A 9 -19.67 -31.75 11.92
N HIS A 10 -19.43 -31.08 13.05
CA HIS A 10 -18.09 -30.77 13.52
C HIS A 10 -17.67 -31.85 14.52
N SER A 11 -16.65 -32.64 14.16
CA SER A 11 -15.92 -33.49 15.10
C SER A 11 -14.92 -32.63 15.87
N ASN A 12 -15.12 -32.52 17.19
CA ASN A 12 -14.16 -31.92 18.11
C ASN A 12 -13.01 -32.92 18.35
N SER A 13 -11.81 -32.57 17.91
CA SER A 13 -10.56 -33.20 18.34
C SER A 13 -9.72 -32.15 19.07
N THR A 14 -9.70 -32.24 20.39
CA THR A 14 -8.82 -31.52 21.29
C THR A 14 -7.43 -32.13 21.26
N GLN A 15 -6.42 -31.39 20.82
CA GLN A 15 -5.01 -31.63 21.13
C GLN A 15 -4.29 -30.32 21.53
N PRO A 16 -3.27 -30.38 22.40
CA PRO A 16 -2.73 -29.21 23.10
C PRO A 16 -1.68 -28.45 22.27
N LEU A 17 -1.71 -27.12 22.39
CA LEU A 17 -0.73 -26.18 21.84
C LEU A 17 0.65 -26.34 22.51
N PRO A 18 1.78 -26.43 21.77
CA PRO A 18 3.10 -26.40 22.36
C PRO A 18 3.55 -24.95 22.65
N THR A 19 4.13 -24.77 23.83
CA THR A 19 4.70 -23.53 24.38
C THR A 19 5.83 -22.96 23.53
N ARG A 20 5.76 -21.64 23.26
CA ARG A 20 6.75 -20.88 22.49
C ARG A 20 7.90 -20.45 23.40
N GLN A 21 9.07 -21.07 23.25
CA GLN A 21 10.31 -20.60 23.87
C GLN A 21 10.79 -19.29 23.22
N HIS A 22 11.13 -18.31 24.05
CA HIS A 22 11.77 -17.07 23.66
C HIS A 22 13.18 -17.34 23.13
N LYS A 23 13.47 -16.93 21.88
CA LYS A 23 14.83 -16.72 21.39
C LYS A 23 15.10 -15.22 21.28
N ALA A 24 16.16 -14.80 21.96
CA ALA A 24 16.69 -13.45 21.97
C ALA A 24 17.21 -13.04 20.59
N PHE A 25 16.89 -11.82 20.17
CA PHE A 25 17.52 -11.16 19.04
C PHE A 25 18.87 -10.58 19.48
N VAL A 26 19.93 -10.98 18.79
CA VAL A 26 21.27 -10.37 18.87
C VAL A 26 21.27 -9.16 17.94
N ALA A 27 21.52 -7.97 18.50
CA ALA A 27 21.84 -6.77 17.74
C ALA A 27 23.36 -6.56 17.80
N GLY A 28 23.98 -6.38 16.63
CA GLY A 28 25.42 -6.18 16.48
C GLY A 28 25.88 -4.78 16.90
N ASP A 29 27.12 -4.76 17.39
CA ASP A 29 27.83 -3.63 17.99
C ASP A 29 28.07 -2.44 17.05
N GLY A 30 27.99 -1.25 17.64
CA GLY A 30 28.49 0.01 17.11
C GLY A 30 28.98 0.88 18.27
N SER A 31 30.28 0.88 18.47
CA SER A 31 31.09 1.51 19.53
C SER A 31 30.82 3.00 19.82
N SER A 32 30.80 3.38 21.11
CA SER A 32 31.52 4.55 21.64
C SER A 32 31.63 4.51 23.19
N SER A 33 32.84 4.23 23.66
CA SER A 33 33.38 4.59 24.99
C SER A 33 33.61 6.12 25.06
N GLY A 34 33.60 6.84 26.17
CA GLY A 34 33.49 6.54 27.60
C GLY A 34 33.84 7.81 28.41
N GLY A 35 33.55 7.80 29.72
CA GLY A 35 34.03 8.73 30.74
C GLY A 35 33.19 10.02 30.93
N ASP A 36 32.92 10.53 32.13
CA ASP A 36 33.40 10.15 33.46
C ASP A 36 32.57 10.84 34.57
N SER A 37 32.61 10.21 35.76
CA SER A 37 32.54 10.67 37.16
C SER A 37 31.51 11.68 37.72
N GLY A 38 31.02 11.36 38.94
CA GLY A 38 30.83 12.38 40.01
C GLY A 38 29.62 12.27 40.96
N SER A 39 29.80 11.53 42.08
CA SER A 39 29.19 11.58 43.45
C SER A 39 27.95 12.47 43.74
N ALA A 40 26.89 11.95 44.41
CA ALA A 40 26.68 11.94 45.89
C ALA A 40 27.06 13.28 46.58
N VAL A 41 26.25 13.94 47.42
CA VAL A 41 25.97 13.62 48.84
C VAL A 41 24.74 14.41 49.36
N SER A 42 24.03 13.82 50.33
CA SER A 42 22.96 14.33 51.22
C SER A 42 23.32 15.54 52.09
N PHE A 43 22.32 16.27 52.63
CA PHE A 43 22.22 16.80 54.03
C PHE A 43 20.76 17.29 54.23
N LEU A 44 19.90 16.76 55.13
CA LEU A 44 19.77 17.00 56.58
C LEU A 44 19.80 18.53 56.91
N SER A 45 18.89 19.18 57.67
CA SER A 45 17.94 18.74 58.69
C SER A 45 17.16 19.94 59.29
N LEU A 46 16.02 19.65 59.93
CA LEU A 46 15.56 20.13 61.26
C LEU A 46 15.06 21.60 61.48
N ASN A 47 13.73 21.68 61.67
CA ASN A 47 13.03 22.02 62.93
C ASN A 47 12.64 23.46 63.36
N LYS A 48 11.37 23.48 63.87
CA LYS A 48 10.73 24.33 64.92
C LYS A 48 10.29 25.74 64.44
N LEU A 49 9.12 26.28 64.78
CA LEU A 49 8.30 26.22 66.00
C LEU A 49 6.79 26.35 65.72
N SER A 50 5.99 25.81 66.64
CA SER A 50 4.54 25.97 66.83
C SER A 50 4.14 27.27 67.54
N VAL A 51 2.91 27.77 67.33
CA VAL A 51 1.90 28.22 68.34
C VAL A 51 0.64 28.77 67.60
N PRO A 52 -0.59 28.65 68.17
CA PRO A 52 -1.84 28.55 67.42
C PRO A 52 -2.71 29.82 67.45
N ILE A 53 -3.53 30.05 66.43
CA ILE A 53 -4.67 30.99 66.48
C ILE A 53 -5.89 30.35 65.79
N LYS A 54 -7.05 30.45 66.46
CA LYS A 54 -8.37 29.89 66.14
C LYS A 54 -9.07 30.57 64.94
N PRO A 55 -10.13 29.95 64.37
CA PRO A 55 -10.55 30.10 62.98
C PRO A 55 -11.55 31.24 62.77
N ASN A 56 -11.57 31.81 61.56
CA ASN A 56 -12.70 32.57 61.05
C ASN A 56 -12.83 32.40 59.53
N GLY A 57 -14.06 32.12 59.08
CA GLY A 57 -14.53 32.40 57.72
C GLY A 57 -14.29 31.33 56.66
N LEU A 58 -15.24 30.41 56.51
CA LEU A 58 -15.42 29.61 55.30
C LEU A 58 -15.81 30.52 54.12
N HIS A 59 -14.88 30.75 53.20
CA HIS A 59 -15.22 30.80 51.78
C HIS A 59 -14.70 29.51 51.16
N ALA A 60 -15.60 28.72 50.56
CA ALA A 60 -15.22 27.54 49.78
C ALA A 60 -14.46 28.01 48.54
N VAL A 61 -13.14 28.15 48.66
CA VAL A 61 -12.23 28.19 47.53
C VAL A 61 -12.24 26.78 46.93
N ARG A 62 -12.96 26.59 45.82
CA ARG A 62 -12.71 25.43 44.96
C ARG A 62 -11.27 25.55 44.49
N SER A 63 -10.40 24.66 44.97
CA SER A 63 -9.05 24.53 44.43
C SER A 63 -9.18 24.06 42.98
N SER A 64 -8.79 24.90 42.03
CA SER A 64 -8.63 24.55 40.62
C SER A 64 -7.14 24.36 40.34
N ARG A 65 -6.81 23.39 39.48
CA ARG A 65 -5.44 23.20 38.97
C ARG A 65 -5.33 23.76 37.57
N GLN A 66 -4.24 24.45 37.28
CA GLN A 66 -3.91 24.85 35.92
C GLN A 66 -3.26 23.69 35.17
N ILE A 67 -3.86 23.29 34.05
CA ILE A 67 -3.37 22.24 33.14
C ILE A 67 -3.03 22.88 31.81
N LYS A 68 -1.87 22.56 31.24
CA LYS A 68 -1.42 23.11 29.96
C LYS A 68 -1.54 22.05 28.86
N ALA A 69 -2.33 22.33 27.82
CA ALA A 69 -2.38 21.51 26.60
C ALA A 69 -1.51 22.12 25.50
N ILE A 70 -0.61 21.32 24.94
CA ILE A 70 0.29 21.72 23.86
C ILE A 70 0.01 20.84 22.64
N ALA A 71 -0.43 21.45 21.54
CA ALA A 71 -0.66 20.80 20.25
C ALA A 71 0.40 21.24 19.23
N THR A 72 0.89 20.33 18.38
CA THR A 72 1.93 20.63 17.36
C THR A 72 1.45 20.29 15.94
N ASP A 73 1.65 21.22 15.00
CA ASP A 73 1.36 21.09 13.56
C ASP A 73 2.65 21.30 12.71
N LYS A 74 2.68 20.70 11.51
CA LYS A 74 3.79 20.80 10.53
C LYS A 74 3.36 21.35 9.15
N SER A 75 2.37 22.24 9.09
CA SER A 75 1.95 22.85 7.82
C SER A 75 2.86 24.02 7.40
N ILE A 76 3.04 24.21 6.09
CA ILE A 76 3.73 25.37 5.50
C ILE A 76 2.73 26.52 5.42
N ALA A 77 2.95 27.60 6.18
CA ALA A 77 2.04 28.76 6.23
C ALA A 77 2.54 29.96 5.40
N THR A 78 1.62 30.60 4.68
CA THR A 78 1.76 31.96 4.13
C THR A 78 1.07 32.92 5.10
N THR A 79 1.79 33.92 5.60
CA THR A 79 1.35 34.77 6.73
C THR A 79 0.44 35.92 6.29
N THR A 80 -0.65 36.15 7.02
CA THR A 80 -1.26 37.49 7.13
C THR A 80 -1.78 37.67 8.56
N THR A 81 -1.24 38.65 9.27
CA THR A 81 -1.48 38.90 10.69
C THR A 81 -2.78 39.68 10.89
N THR A 82 -3.77 39.14 11.61
CA THR A 82 -4.85 39.94 12.19
C THR A 82 -5.37 39.30 13.49
N LYS A 83 -5.77 40.15 14.44
CA LYS A 83 -6.20 39.88 15.84
C LYS A 83 -6.86 38.50 16.05
N VAL A 84 -6.32 37.75 17.01
CA VAL A 84 -6.59 36.34 17.29
C VAL A 84 -8.06 36.12 17.72
N LYS A 85 -8.92 35.79 16.76
CA LYS A 85 -10.10 34.93 17.01
C LYS A 85 -9.56 33.53 17.34
N ALA A 86 -10.20 32.87 18.31
CA ALA A 86 -9.96 31.49 18.70
C ALA A 86 -9.50 30.59 17.53
N ILE A 87 -8.42 29.83 17.74
CA ILE A 87 -7.78 29.04 16.68
C ILE A 87 -8.11 27.54 16.81
N ILE A 88 -8.09 27.01 18.03
CA ILE A 88 -8.48 25.62 18.32
C ILE A 88 -9.32 25.62 19.58
N THR A 89 -10.50 25.01 19.54
CA THR A 89 -11.24 24.67 20.76
C THR A 89 -10.81 23.29 21.23
N VAL A 90 -10.44 23.19 22.51
CA VAL A 90 -10.07 21.93 23.16
C VAL A 90 -11.09 21.62 24.26
N GLN A 91 -11.61 20.39 24.29
CA GLN A 91 -12.47 19.93 25.39
C GLN A 91 -11.95 18.64 26.03
N LEU A 92 -11.79 18.65 27.36
CA LEU A 92 -11.31 17.50 28.12
C LEU A 92 -12.48 16.58 28.53
N LEU A 93 -12.32 15.28 28.34
CA LEU A 93 -13.35 14.27 28.62
C LEU A 93 -12.87 13.22 29.62
N LEU A 94 -13.79 12.83 30.51
CA LEU A 94 -13.51 11.96 31.65
C LEU A 94 -13.42 10.48 31.29
N ARG A 95 -12.48 9.81 31.96
CA ARG A 95 -12.30 8.35 31.96
C ARG A 95 -13.27 7.68 32.94
N PHE A 96 -13.57 8.29 34.11
CA PHE A 96 -14.41 7.68 35.16
C PHE A 96 -14.99 8.73 36.12
N ASP A 97 -16.28 8.66 36.47
CA ASP A 97 -16.86 9.24 37.70
C ASP A 97 -17.23 8.09 38.64
N SER A 98 -16.47 7.92 39.72
CA SER A 98 -16.64 6.85 40.69
C SER A 98 -17.86 7.01 41.60
N ARG A 99 -18.55 8.16 41.58
CA ARG A 99 -19.56 8.52 42.58
C ARG A 99 -20.99 8.63 42.05
N THR A 100 -21.20 8.94 40.77
CA THR A 100 -22.56 9.33 40.32
C THR A 100 -23.05 8.63 39.05
N GLY A 101 -22.17 8.13 38.18
CA GLY A 101 -22.56 7.64 36.85
C GLY A 101 -23.11 8.72 35.91
N ILE A 102 -23.04 10.00 36.31
CA ILE A 102 -23.51 11.15 35.54
C ILE A 102 -22.33 11.73 34.74
N PRO A 103 -22.50 12.07 33.45
CA PRO A 103 -21.46 12.79 32.69
C PRO A 103 -21.17 14.14 33.36
N LYS A 104 -19.93 14.40 33.78
CA LYS A 104 -19.54 15.76 34.21
C LYS A 104 -19.37 16.67 32.97
N ASP A 105 -19.58 17.96 33.18
CA ASP A 105 -19.44 18.99 32.15
C ASP A 105 -18.03 18.98 31.53
N THR A 106 -17.96 19.18 30.21
CA THR A 106 -16.68 19.30 29.49
C THR A 106 -16.02 20.65 29.77
N ILE A 107 -14.71 20.67 30.04
CA ILE A 107 -13.95 21.92 30.20
C ILE A 107 -13.46 22.37 28.83
N LYS A 108 -13.87 23.57 28.40
CA LYS A 108 -13.55 24.16 27.09
C LYS A 108 -12.53 25.30 27.25
N HIS A 109 -11.49 25.32 26.41
CA HIS A 109 -10.61 26.48 26.27
C HIS A 109 -10.16 26.67 24.82
N TYR A 110 -9.67 27.87 24.53
CA TYR A 110 -9.04 28.23 23.26
C TYR A 110 -7.53 28.04 23.33
N ALA A 111 -6.94 27.42 22.31
CA ALA A 111 -5.50 27.36 22.15
C ALA A 111 -5.00 28.53 21.30
N HIS A 112 -3.89 29.13 21.72
CA HIS A 112 -3.24 30.24 21.02
C HIS A 112 -1.91 29.79 20.44
N HIS A 113 -1.57 30.31 19.27
CA HIS A 113 -0.29 30.05 18.61
C HIS A 113 0.87 30.61 19.45
N THR A 114 1.87 29.79 19.73
CA THR A 114 3.08 30.16 20.46
C THR A 114 4.31 29.67 19.69
N GLY A 115 5.08 30.59 19.10
CA GLY A 115 6.32 30.25 18.40
C GLY A 115 6.68 31.25 17.30
N LEU A 116 7.98 31.40 17.02
CA LEU A 116 8.53 32.16 15.90
C LEU A 116 9.03 31.26 14.77
N ASP A 117 9.16 29.95 15.02
CA ASP A 117 9.71 28.99 14.06
C ASP A 117 8.60 28.43 13.15
N ILE A 118 8.77 28.65 11.86
CA ILE A 118 7.84 28.25 10.79
C ILE A 118 7.80 26.71 10.64
N LYS A 119 8.77 25.99 11.22
CA LYS A 119 8.88 24.52 11.07
C LYS A 119 8.23 23.72 12.20
N ASP A 120 7.97 24.33 13.37
CA ASP A 120 7.35 23.67 14.53
C ASP A 120 6.25 24.56 15.14
N VAL A 121 5.07 24.53 14.53
CA VAL A 121 3.90 25.32 14.95
C VAL A 121 3.32 24.71 16.23
N LYS A 122 3.27 25.48 17.32
CA LYS A 122 2.70 25.04 18.61
C LYS A 122 1.50 25.88 19.01
N TYR A 123 0.48 25.21 19.53
CA TYR A 123 -0.71 25.83 20.11
C TYR A 123 -0.83 25.46 21.58
N VAL A 124 -1.06 26.46 22.44
CA VAL A 124 -1.13 26.30 23.89
C VAL A 124 -2.49 26.76 24.42
N ALA A 125 -3.12 25.91 25.23
CA ALA A 125 -4.31 26.24 26.03
C ALA A 125 -4.06 25.91 27.51
N GLU A 126 -4.58 26.73 28.41
CA GLU A 126 -4.50 26.52 29.86
C GLU A 126 -5.90 26.32 30.42
N PHE A 127 -6.09 25.29 31.25
CA PHE A 127 -7.40 24.88 31.78
C PHE A 127 -7.39 24.91 33.29
N ASP A 128 -8.42 25.50 33.90
CA ASP A 128 -8.72 25.31 35.31
C ASP A 128 -9.54 24.03 35.50
N VAL A 129 -8.86 22.95 35.90
CA VAL A 129 -9.46 21.62 36.07
C VAL A 129 -9.72 21.36 37.56
N PRO A 130 -10.98 21.09 37.97
CA PRO A 130 -11.30 20.76 39.35
C PRO A 130 -10.56 19.49 39.82
N ASP A 131 -10.15 19.45 41.09
CA ASP A 131 -9.50 18.28 41.69
C ASP A 131 -10.34 16.99 41.58
N ASP A 132 -11.66 17.12 41.60
CA ASP A 132 -12.59 16.02 41.51
C ASP A 132 -12.96 15.65 40.06
N PHE A 133 -12.40 16.33 39.04
CA PHE A 133 -12.73 16.08 37.63
C PHE A 133 -12.54 14.60 37.29
N GLY A 134 -11.44 13.99 37.75
CA GLY A 134 -11.09 12.60 37.47
C GLY A 134 -10.04 12.50 36.38
N GLN A 135 -9.72 11.27 35.94
CA GLN A 135 -8.68 11.07 34.93
C GLN A 135 -9.19 11.39 33.53
N ILE A 136 -8.40 12.09 32.73
CA ILE A 136 -8.74 12.42 31.34
C ILE A 136 -8.49 11.19 30.46
N GLY A 137 -9.49 10.85 29.65
CA GLY A 137 -9.45 9.68 28.75
C GLY A 137 -9.54 10.03 27.26
N ALA A 138 -10.11 11.19 26.93
CA ALA A 138 -10.24 11.68 25.57
C ALA A 138 -10.20 13.21 25.51
N ILE A 139 -9.99 13.75 24.31
CA ILE A 139 -9.98 15.18 24.03
C ILE A 139 -10.75 15.44 22.73
N LEU A 140 -11.58 16.49 22.70
CA LEU A 140 -12.22 16.99 21.50
C LEU A 140 -11.46 18.21 20.99
N ILE A 141 -11.25 18.26 19.68
CA ILE A 141 -10.56 19.32 18.96
C ILE A 141 -11.49 19.87 17.88
N GLU A 142 -11.70 21.18 17.89
CA GLU A 142 -12.38 21.93 16.83
C GLU A 142 -11.35 22.87 16.21
N ASN A 143 -11.17 22.78 14.90
CA ASN A 143 -10.30 23.68 14.17
C ASN A 143 -11.11 24.89 13.68
N GLU A 144 -10.82 26.06 14.24
CA GLU A 144 -11.49 27.31 13.92
C GLU A 144 -10.88 28.00 12.68
N HIS A 145 -9.78 27.48 12.12
CA HIS A 145 -9.25 27.96 10.86
C HIS A 145 -10.11 27.52 9.67
N HIS A 146 -10.08 28.32 8.61
CA HIS A 146 -10.70 27.98 7.32
C HIS A 146 -9.97 26.89 6.53
N LYS A 147 -8.81 26.42 7.00
CA LYS A 147 -8.03 25.36 6.36
C LYS A 147 -7.85 24.19 7.34
N GLU A 148 -7.79 22.98 6.80
CA GLU A 148 -7.41 21.80 7.57
C GLU A 148 -5.98 21.93 8.14
N MET A 149 -5.74 21.26 9.27
CA MET A 149 -4.43 21.24 9.92
C MET A 149 -4.03 19.81 10.30
N TYR A 150 -2.74 19.50 10.32
CA TYR A 150 -2.28 18.15 10.65
C TYR A 150 -1.78 18.08 12.09
N LEU A 151 -2.55 17.44 12.96
CA LEU A 151 -2.22 17.35 14.36
C LEU A 151 -1.33 16.13 14.63
N GLN A 152 -0.12 16.37 15.12
CA GLN A 152 0.84 15.29 15.39
C GLN A 152 0.71 14.74 16.80
N THR A 153 0.70 15.64 17.78
CA THR A 153 0.76 15.28 19.19
C THR A 153 0.00 16.32 20.00
N ILE A 154 -0.65 15.86 21.05
CA ILE A 154 -1.20 16.70 22.11
C ILE A 154 -0.58 16.24 23.43
N ARG A 155 -0.03 17.17 24.19
CA ARG A 155 0.52 16.90 25.53
C ARG A 155 -0.28 17.68 26.56
N LEU A 156 -0.77 17.01 27.59
CA LEU A 156 -1.36 17.65 28.77
C LEU A 156 -0.36 17.56 29.92
N GLU A 157 0.00 18.70 30.47
CA GLU A 157 0.97 18.86 31.57
C GLU A 157 0.27 19.50 32.79
N GLY A 158 0.72 19.21 34.02
CA GLY A 158 0.23 19.86 35.24
C GLY A 158 -0.57 18.99 36.22
N PHE A 159 -0.47 17.65 36.15
CA PHE A 159 -1.34 16.74 36.92
C PHE A 159 -0.89 16.39 38.36
N SER A 160 0.09 17.05 38.99
CA SER A 160 0.28 16.99 40.47
C SER A 160 1.39 17.92 40.98
N ASN A 161 1.34 18.24 42.29
CA ASN A 161 2.38 19.01 42.98
C ASN A 161 3.70 18.25 43.21
N ASN A 162 3.82 16.97 42.83
CA ASN A 162 5.04 16.17 43.06
C ASN A 162 5.33 15.07 42.01
N THR A 163 4.58 14.99 40.91
CA THR A 163 4.86 14.07 39.79
C THR A 163 4.59 14.76 38.44
N LEU A 164 5.59 14.78 37.57
CA LEU A 164 5.52 15.26 36.18
C LEU A 164 4.69 14.31 35.31
N GLU A 165 3.45 13.99 35.70
CA GLU A 165 2.57 13.15 34.87
C GLU A 165 2.15 13.95 33.63
N ILE A 166 2.61 13.48 32.46
CA ILE A 166 2.29 14.05 31.15
C ILE A 166 1.36 13.06 30.44
N ILE A 167 0.14 13.49 30.15
CA ILE A 167 -0.78 12.70 29.33
C ILE A 167 -0.52 13.04 27.86
N THR A 168 -0.14 12.05 27.07
CA THR A 168 0.15 12.23 25.65
C THR A 168 -0.92 11.58 24.78
N PHE A 169 -1.39 12.33 23.78
CA PHE A 169 -2.22 11.85 22.68
C PHE A 169 -1.38 11.89 21.41
N ASN A 170 -1.53 10.87 20.56
CA ASN A 170 -0.83 10.78 19.27
C ASN A 170 -1.82 10.78 18.10
N PRO A 171 -2.53 11.90 17.83
CA PRO A 171 -3.53 11.97 16.76
C PRO A 171 -3.05 11.50 15.39
N ASN A 172 -1.88 11.98 14.95
CA ASN A 172 -1.35 11.78 13.59
C ASN A 172 -2.44 11.86 12.51
N SER A 173 -3.24 12.92 12.58
CA SER A 173 -4.47 13.01 11.79
C SER A 173 -4.76 14.46 11.37
N TRP A 174 -5.39 14.59 10.21
CA TRP A 174 -5.88 15.86 9.69
C TRP A 174 -7.16 16.29 10.39
N VAL A 175 -7.16 17.45 11.03
CA VAL A 175 -8.36 18.07 11.60
C VAL A 175 -8.95 19.03 10.58
N HIS A 176 -10.13 18.71 10.07
CA HIS A 176 -10.86 19.53 9.10
C HIS A 176 -11.25 20.88 9.71
N SER A 177 -11.43 21.88 8.85
CA SER A 177 -11.99 23.17 9.24
C SER A 177 -13.43 23.00 9.73
N LYS A 178 -13.83 23.68 10.81
CA LYS A 178 -15.22 23.64 11.30
C LYS A 178 -16.24 24.14 10.27
N PHE A 179 -15.78 24.92 9.29
CA PHE A 179 -16.61 25.44 8.20
C PHE A 179 -16.83 24.41 7.08
N ASP A 180 -15.96 23.39 7.02
CA ASP A 180 -16.11 22.25 6.12
C ASP A 180 -17.00 21.16 6.75
N ASN A 181 -16.76 20.86 8.03
CA ASN A 181 -17.55 19.96 8.85
C ASN A 181 -17.56 20.48 10.31
N PRO A 182 -18.73 20.74 10.92
CA PRO A 182 -18.82 21.27 12.29
C PRO A 182 -18.57 20.21 13.38
N GLU A 183 -18.45 18.93 13.04
CA GLU A 183 -18.20 17.86 14.01
C GLU A 183 -16.78 17.91 14.59
N LYS A 184 -16.70 18.05 15.91
CA LYS A 184 -15.41 18.04 16.61
C LYS A 184 -14.71 16.69 16.48
N ARG A 185 -13.38 16.74 16.31
CA ARG A 185 -12.53 15.57 16.24
C ARG A 185 -12.19 15.06 17.63
N ILE A 186 -12.47 13.79 17.90
CA ILE A 186 -12.10 13.14 19.15
C ILE A 186 -10.76 12.42 19.03
N PHE A 187 -9.95 12.48 20.08
CA PHE A 187 -8.73 11.70 20.24
C PHE A 187 -8.68 11.07 21.63
N PHE A 188 -8.33 9.78 21.70
CA PHE A 188 -8.22 9.03 22.94
C PHE A 188 -6.76 8.99 23.42
N THR A 189 -6.56 8.80 24.73
CA THR A 189 -5.22 8.52 25.27
C THR A 189 -4.62 7.25 24.67
N ASN A 190 -3.30 7.07 24.78
CA ASN A 190 -2.59 5.88 24.31
C ASN A 190 -2.86 4.58 25.11
N LYS A 191 -3.80 4.59 26.06
CA LYS A 191 -4.19 3.39 26.82
C LYS A 191 -5.17 2.55 26.00
N SER A 192 -4.83 1.28 25.79
CA SER A 192 -5.65 0.33 25.02
C SER A 192 -6.70 -0.37 25.89
N TYR A 193 -7.91 -0.55 25.35
CA TYR A 193 -9.00 -1.30 26.00
C TYR A 193 -9.74 -2.18 24.98
N LEU A 194 -10.09 -3.40 25.38
CA LEU A 194 -11.15 -4.14 24.71
C LEU A 194 -12.50 -3.40 24.85
N PRO A 195 -13.49 -3.66 23.98
CA PRO A 195 -14.81 -3.05 24.11
C PRO A 195 -15.44 -3.23 25.50
N SER A 196 -15.30 -4.42 26.11
CA SER A 196 -15.80 -4.73 27.45
C SER A 196 -15.10 -3.96 28.58
N GLU A 197 -13.82 -3.61 28.38
CA GLU A 197 -12.96 -2.92 29.34
C GLU A 197 -12.96 -1.40 29.16
N THR A 198 -13.66 -0.90 28.13
CA THR A 198 -13.70 0.53 27.85
C THR A 198 -14.32 1.25 29.05
N PRO A 199 -13.62 2.24 29.65
CA PRO A 199 -14.15 2.97 30.79
C PRO A 199 -15.54 3.55 30.47
N SER A 200 -16.48 3.47 31.41
CA SER A 200 -17.89 3.79 31.18
C SER A 200 -18.11 5.19 30.57
N GLY A 201 -17.34 6.19 31.02
CA GLY A 201 -17.38 7.56 30.48
C GLY A 201 -16.91 7.69 29.03
N LEU A 202 -16.21 6.69 28.48
CA LEU A 202 -15.68 6.68 27.11
C LEU A 202 -16.48 5.79 26.15
N LYS A 203 -17.39 4.95 26.65
CA LYS A 203 -18.13 3.97 25.81
C LYS A 203 -18.92 4.64 24.71
N HIS A 204 -19.77 5.60 25.06
CA HIS A 204 -20.58 6.34 24.08
C HIS A 204 -19.72 7.11 23.06
N LEU A 205 -18.60 7.68 23.51
CA LEU A 205 -17.67 8.40 22.65
C LEU A 205 -16.98 7.49 21.64
N ARG A 206 -16.57 6.29 22.09
CA ARG A 206 -16.00 5.24 21.23
C ARG A 206 -17.02 4.78 20.19
N GLU A 207 -18.27 4.54 20.60
CA GLU A 207 -19.35 4.13 19.71
C GLU A 207 -19.67 5.20 18.67
N LYS A 208 -19.74 6.47 19.09
CA LYS A 208 -19.98 7.61 18.21
C LYS A 208 -18.86 7.81 17.19
N ASP A 209 -17.59 7.72 17.59
CA ASP A 209 -16.45 7.84 16.66
C ASP A 209 -16.47 6.70 15.63
N LEU A 210 -16.75 5.47 16.06
CA LEU A 210 -16.91 4.33 15.14
C LEU A 210 -18.08 4.51 14.17
N ALA A 211 -19.22 5.05 14.63
CA ALA A 211 -20.36 5.36 13.78
C ALA A 211 -20.03 6.43 12.72
N SER A 212 -19.31 7.48 13.13
CA SER A 212 -18.81 8.51 12.21
C SER A 212 -17.85 7.93 11.16
N LEU A 213 -16.93 7.04 11.56
CA LEU A 213 -16.00 6.36 10.65
C LEU A 213 -16.70 5.43 9.65
N ARG A 214 -17.85 4.84 10.01
CA ARG A 214 -18.68 4.08 9.06
C ARG A 214 -19.54 4.97 8.15
N GLY A 215 -19.74 6.23 8.54
CA GLY A 215 -20.65 7.15 7.87
C GLY A 215 -22.12 6.91 8.23
N ASP A 216 -22.40 6.37 9.42
CA ASP A 216 -23.77 6.13 9.89
C ASP A 216 -24.57 7.45 9.90
N GLY A 217 -25.71 7.48 9.21
CA GLY A 217 -26.57 8.68 9.09
C GLY A 217 -26.07 9.74 8.11
N VAL A 218 -24.91 9.53 7.46
CA VAL A 218 -24.44 10.40 6.38
C VAL A 218 -25.23 10.06 5.10
N PRO A 219 -25.84 11.04 4.42
CA PRO A 219 -26.55 10.80 3.17
C PRO A 219 -25.67 10.12 2.12
N GLU A 220 -26.29 9.28 1.29
CA GLU A 220 -25.63 8.72 0.11
C GLU A 220 -25.18 9.84 -0.85
N GLY A 221 -23.97 9.71 -1.37
CA GLY A 221 -23.40 10.67 -2.30
C GLY A 221 -21.87 10.70 -2.31
N PRO A 222 -21.29 11.63 -3.08
CA PRO A 222 -19.85 11.71 -3.27
C PRO A 222 -19.14 12.05 -1.95
N ARG A 223 -18.12 11.25 -1.61
CA ARG A 223 -17.27 11.50 -0.45
C ARG A 223 -16.40 12.74 -0.67
N LYS A 224 -16.26 13.55 0.36
CA LYS A 224 -15.49 14.81 0.35
C LYS A 224 -14.07 14.56 0.80
N LYS A 225 -13.15 15.46 0.41
CA LYS A 225 -11.72 15.36 0.74
C LYS A 225 -11.46 15.21 2.24
N HIS A 226 -12.22 15.90 3.09
CA HIS A 226 -12.06 15.89 4.55
C HIS A 226 -12.76 14.72 5.25
N ASP A 227 -13.53 13.90 4.53
CA ASP A 227 -14.24 12.79 5.12
C ASP A 227 -13.26 11.72 5.63
N ARG A 228 -13.66 11.02 6.68
CA ARG A 228 -12.94 9.86 7.26
C ARG A 228 -13.84 8.63 7.24
N ILE A 229 -14.69 8.53 6.23
CA ILE A 229 -15.70 7.49 6.09
C ILE A 229 -15.09 6.31 5.35
N TYR A 230 -15.10 5.15 5.99
CA TYR A 230 -14.66 3.85 5.47
C TYR A 230 -15.90 3.02 5.16
N ASP A 231 -16.13 2.78 3.87
CA ASP A 231 -17.26 2.00 3.38
C ASP A 231 -16.84 1.23 2.11
N TYR A 232 -17.64 0.26 1.71
CA TYR A 232 -17.31 -0.69 0.65
C TYR A 232 -18.07 -0.41 -0.62
N ASP A 233 -17.42 -0.63 -1.76
CA ASP A 233 -18.07 -0.70 -3.06
C ASP A 233 -17.30 -1.67 -3.97
N VAL A 234 -17.91 -2.02 -5.10
CA VAL A 234 -17.34 -2.88 -6.14
C VAL A 234 -16.43 -2.07 -7.07
N TYR A 235 -15.60 -2.74 -7.88
CA TYR A 235 -14.81 -2.09 -8.93
C TYR A 235 -15.69 -1.85 -10.15
N ASN A 236 -16.51 -0.80 -10.07
CA ASN A 236 -17.35 -0.28 -11.14
C ASN A 236 -16.83 1.07 -11.67
N ASP A 237 -15.62 1.48 -11.28
CA ASP A 237 -15.04 2.79 -11.54
C ASP A 237 -13.80 2.75 -12.44
N LEU A 238 -13.52 1.61 -13.07
CA LEU A 238 -12.38 1.40 -13.98
C LEU A 238 -12.69 1.86 -15.41
N GLY A 239 -13.94 1.69 -15.86
CA GLY A 239 -14.39 2.04 -17.20
C GLY A 239 -14.60 3.54 -17.40
N ASP A 240 -14.62 3.98 -18.67
CA ASP A 240 -14.94 5.36 -19.06
C ASP A 240 -15.94 5.42 -20.24
N PRO A 241 -17.11 4.77 -20.11
CA PRO A 241 -18.04 4.58 -21.23
C PRO A 241 -18.66 5.89 -21.76
N ASP A 242 -18.75 6.94 -20.92
CA ASP A 242 -19.23 8.28 -21.33
C ASP A 242 -18.27 8.99 -22.29
N ASN A 243 -16.98 8.66 -22.23
CA ASN A 243 -15.97 9.20 -23.13
C ASN A 243 -15.92 8.40 -24.45
N LYS A 244 -15.83 7.07 -24.34
CA LYS A 244 -15.89 6.15 -25.49
C LYS A 244 -16.55 4.83 -25.08
N PRO A 245 -17.47 4.27 -25.88
CA PRO A 245 -18.10 2.97 -25.59
C PRO A 245 -17.08 1.83 -25.40
N GLU A 246 -15.97 1.87 -26.13
CA GLU A 246 -14.86 0.91 -26.08
C GLU A 246 -14.11 0.89 -24.72
N LEU A 247 -14.28 1.95 -23.92
CA LEU A 247 -13.70 2.08 -22.59
C LEU A 247 -14.64 1.53 -21.50
N ALA A 248 -15.80 0.99 -21.85
CA ALA A 248 -16.63 0.23 -20.91
C ALA A 248 -15.86 -0.96 -20.34
N ARG A 249 -16.01 -1.23 -19.04
CA ARG A 249 -15.39 -2.38 -18.36
C ARG A 249 -16.43 -3.10 -17.51
N PRO A 250 -16.36 -4.43 -17.40
CA PRO A 250 -17.27 -5.15 -16.53
C PRO A 250 -17.05 -4.77 -15.07
N VAL A 251 -18.12 -4.78 -14.28
CA VAL A 251 -18.06 -4.56 -12.84
C VAL A 251 -17.44 -5.78 -12.16
N LEU A 252 -16.36 -5.57 -11.39
CA LEU A 252 -15.72 -6.64 -10.60
C LEU A 252 -16.17 -6.56 -9.13
N GLY A 253 -16.49 -7.69 -8.53
CA GLY A 253 -17.08 -7.82 -7.19
C GLY A 253 -18.52 -8.34 -7.21
N THR A 254 -19.01 -8.80 -8.36
CA THR A 254 -20.31 -9.46 -8.53
C THR A 254 -20.20 -10.96 -8.21
N LYS A 255 -21.32 -11.70 -8.28
CA LYS A 255 -21.31 -13.16 -8.09
C LYS A 255 -20.54 -13.87 -9.21
N ASP A 256 -20.67 -13.38 -10.45
CA ASP A 256 -20.06 -13.98 -11.64
C ASP A 256 -18.60 -13.53 -11.84
N LEU A 257 -18.26 -12.33 -11.36
CA LEU A 257 -16.89 -11.79 -11.34
C LEU A 257 -16.50 -11.46 -9.90
N PRO A 258 -16.23 -12.46 -9.05
CA PRO A 258 -15.88 -12.23 -7.66
C PRO A 258 -14.57 -11.45 -7.56
N TYR A 259 -14.57 -10.45 -6.68
CA TYR A 259 -13.41 -9.59 -6.45
C TYR A 259 -13.47 -8.95 -5.06
N PRO A 260 -12.32 -8.64 -4.42
CA PRO A 260 -12.29 -7.82 -3.22
C PRO A 260 -13.05 -6.51 -3.39
N ARG A 261 -13.62 -6.01 -2.30
CA ARG A 261 -14.22 -4.67 -2.28
C ARG A 261 -13.14 -3.61 -2.22
N ARG A 262 -13.45 -2.42 -2.73
CA ARG A 262 -12.63 -1.22 -2.61
C ARG A 262 -13.30 -0.19 -1.71
N CYS A 263 -12.58 0.88 -1.39
CA CYS A 263 -13.14 2.03 -0.67
C CYS A 263 -14.21 2.72 -1.51
N LYS A 264 -15.42 2.86 -0.96
CA LYS A 264 -16.53 3.59 -1.60
C LYS A 264 -16.19 5.06 -1.76
N THR A 265 -16.51 5.59 -2.94
CA THR A 265 -16.28 7.00 -3.30
C THR A 265 -17.57 7.75 -3.57
N GLY A 266 -18.64 7.04 -3.97
CA GLY A 266 -19.99 7.58 -4.08
C GLY A 266 -20.16 8.63 -5.19
N ARG A 267 -19.27 8.70 -6.18
CA ARG A 267 -19.44 9.61 -7.33
C ARG A 267 -20.69 9.20 -8.13
N PRO A 268 -21.25 10.13 -8.92
CA PRO A 268 -22.39 9.83 -9.77
C PRO A 268 -22.10 8.66 -10.73
N ARG A 269 -23.16 7.97 -11.15
CA ARG A 269 -23.08 6.96 -12.21
C ARG A 269 -22.76 7.62 -13.55
N THR A 270 -22.19 6.84 -14.47
CA THR A 270 -22.03 7.29 -15.86
C THR A 270 -23.41 7.39 -16.53
N LYS A 271 -23.53 8.23 -17.57
CA LYS A 271 -24.79 8.40 -18.32
C LYS A 271 -25.07 7.22 -19.24
N SER A 272 -24.00 6.66 -19.81
CA SER A 272 -24.04 5.55 -20.78
C SER A 272 -24.17 4.17 -20.13
N ASP A 273 -23.64 3.99 -18.92
CA ASP A 273 -23.75 2.75 -18.15
C ASP A 273 -24.07 3.04 -16.67
N PRO A 274 -25.34 2.92 -16.24
CA PRO A 274 -25.74 3.16 -14.86
C PRO A 274 -25.10 2.24 -13.82
N LEU A 275 -24.49 1.12 -14.23
CA LEU A 275 -23.75 0.23 -13.31
C LEU A 275 -22.33 0.75 -13.03
N SER A 276 -21.79 1.59 -13.92
CA SER A 276 -20.45 2.18 -13.80
C SER A 276 -20.49 3.52 -13.04
N GLU A 277 -19.52 3.72 -12.14
CA GLU A 277 -19.26 5.00 -11.48
C GLU A 277 -18.41 5.91 -12.38
N SER A 278 -18.77 7.20 -12.46
CA SER A 278 -18.05 8.17 -13.29
C SER A 278 -16.60 8.39 -12.87
N ARG A 279 -15.74 8.70 -13.85
CA ARG A 279 -14.32 9.02 -13.62
C ARG A 279 -14.14 10.48 -13.22
N HIS A 280 -13.17 10.72 -12.35
CA HIS A 280 -12.72 12.07 -11.96
C HIS A 280 -11.20 12.09 -11.74
N SER A 281 -10.58 13.27 -11.75
CA SER A 281 -9.13 13.44 -11.61
C SER A 281 -8.58 13.11 -10.22
N GLY A 282 -9.42 13.22 -9.19
CA GLY A 282 -9.13 12.82 -7.81
C GLY A 282 -10.04 11.68 -7.33
N ILE A 283 -9.43 10.59 -6.86
CA ILE A 283 -10.12 9.45 -6.25
C ILE A 283 -10.10 9.65 -4.74
N TYR A 284 -11.27 9.65 -4.11
CA TYR A 284 -11.38 9.77 -2.66
C TYR A 284 -10.76 8.55 -1.96
N VAL A 285 -10.03 8.82 -0.90
CA VAL A 285 -9.74 7.90 0.20
C VAL A 285 -9.96 8.67 1.50
N PRO A 286 -10.27 8.00 2.62
CA PRO A 286 -10.38 8.64 3.93
C PRO A 286 -9.19 9.55 4.20
N ARG A 287 -9.44 10.75 4.75
CA ARG A 287 -8.46 11.84 4.73
C ARG A 287 -7.08 11.49 5.29
N ASP A 288 -7.04 10.63 6.31
CA ASP A 288 -5.81 10.18 6.96
C ASP A 288 -5.05 9.11 6.14
N GLU A 289 -5.71 8.43 5.20
CA GLU A 289 -5.12 7.46 4.26
C GLU A 289 -4.58 8.12 2.98
N ALA A 290 -4.99 9.36 2.71
CA ALA A 290 -4.54 10.10 1.54
C ALA A 290 -3.03 10.33 1.61
N PHE A 291 -2.33 10.09 0.49
CA PHE A 291 -0.93 10.45 0.37
C PHE A 291 -0.71 11.93 0.70
N SER A 292 0.42 12.23 1.33
CA SER A 292 0.89 13.61 1.36
C SER A 292 1.10 14.12 -0.07
N GLU A 293 0.94 15.42 -0.28
CA GLU A 293 1.08 16.03 -1.60
C GLU A 293 2.41 15.63 -2.29
N LEU A 294 3.51 15.63 -1.52
CA LEU A 294 4.82 15.19 -1.99
C LEU A 294 4.83 13.72 -2.43
N LYS A 295 4.24 12.80 -1.64
CA LYS A 295 4.16 11.38 -2.01
C LYS A 295 3.29 11.18 -3.26
N ASN A 296 2.16 11.89 -3.36
CA ASN A 296 1.26 11.79 -4.50
C ASN A 296 1.95 12.22 -5.81
N MET A 297 2.73 13.31 -5.76
CA MET A 297 3.50 13.78 -6.92
C MET A 297 4.60 12.78 -7.35
N THR A 298 5.31 12.17 -6.41
CA THR A 298 6.37 11.18 -6.71
C THR A 298 5.83 9.85 -7.25
N PHE A 299 4.65 9.42 -6.80
CA PHE A 299 4.04 8.13 -7.19
C PHE A 299 3.07 8.21 -8.37
N SER A 300 2.78 9.41 -8.87
CA SER A 300 1.85 9.60 -9.97
C SER A 300 2.36 8.92 -11.24
N ALA A 301 1.73 7.79 -11.61
CA ALA A 301 1.99 7.09 -12.87
C ALA A 301 1.77 8.00 -14.09
N ARG A 302 0.88 9.00 -13.97
CA ARG A 302 0.71 10.06 -14.98
C ARG A 302 1.99 10.87 -15.19
N THR A 303 2.74 11.17 -14.13
CA THR A 303 4.02 11.90 -14.26
C THR A 303 5.04 11.08 -15.05
N VAL A 304 5.19 9.80 -14.74
CA VAL A 304 6.08 8.89 -15.50
C VAL A 304 5.64 8.79 -16.96
N TYR A 305 4.35 8.57 -17.18
CA TYR A 305 3.74 8.43 -18.51
C TYR A 305 3.90 9.69 -19.36
N SER A 306 3.47 10.85 -18.86
CA SER A 306 3.59 12.13 -19.55
C SER A 306 5.05 12.51 -19.86
N LEU A 307 5.98 12.11 -19.01
CA LEU A 307 7.40 12.31 -19.24
C LEU A 307 7.94 11.36 -20.32
N MET A 308 7.56 10.09 -20.33
CA MET A 308 7.87 9.20 -21.46
C MET A 308 7.32 9.76 -22.78
N HIS A 309 6.12 10.35 -22.78
CA HIS A 309 5.53 10.99 -23.95
C HIS A 309 6.27 12.25 -24.42
N ALA A 310 6.89 12.99 -23.52
CA ALA A 310 7.53 14.26 -23.86
C ALA A 310 8.99 14.10 -24.34
N VAL A 311 9.69 13.02 -23.99
CA VAL A 311 11.17 12.99 -23.97
C VAL A 311 11.75 12.03 -25.01
N ILE A 312 10.97 11.56 -25.99
CA ILE A 312 11.54 10.73 -27.07
C ILE A 312 11.50 11.45 -28.43
N PRO A 313 12.44 12.38 -28.70
CA PRO A 313 12.59 13.04 -30.00
C PRO A 313 12.90 12.10 -31.17
N SER A 314 13.57 10.95 -30.94
CA SER A 314 13.84 9.93 -31.99
C SER A 314 12.58 9.16 -32.44
N LEU A 315 11.45 9.40 -31.77
CA LEU A 315 10.15 8.82 -32.03
C LEU A 315 9.12 9.90 -32.43
N GLN A 316 9.51 11.09 -32.91
CA GLN A 316 8.50 12.04 -33.44
C GLN A 316 7.58 11.40 -34.49
N THR A 317 8.08 10.38 -35.21
CA THR A 317 7.30 9.48 -36.08
C THR A 317 6.60 8.33 -35.32
N SER A 318 7.17 7.76 -34.28
CA SER A 318 6.59 6.65 -33.47
C SER A 318 5.60 7.07 -32.38
N ILE A 319 5.54 8.36 -32.08
CA ILE A 319 4.49 8.97 -31.26
C ILE A 319 3.22 9.14 -32.09
N ILE A 320 3.37 9.26 -33.43
CA ILE A 320 2.28 9.20 -34.40
C ILE A 320 1.96 7.73 -34.73
N ASP A 321 2.97 6.84 -34.70
CA ASP A 321 2.84 5.42 -34.97
C ASP A 321 3.34 4.54 -33.80
N HIS A 322 2.40 4.12 -32.94
CA HIS A 322 2.64 3.22 -31.81
C HIS A 322 3.24 1.84 -32.21
N GLU A 323 3.44 1.57 -33.50
CA GLU A 323 3.99 0.31 -34.01
C GLU A 323 5.50 0.30 -34.27
N LEU A 324 6.21 1.43 -34.09
CA LEU A 324 7.65 1.51 -34.39
C LEU A 324 8.52 0.83 -33.31
N PRO A 325 9.21 -0.28 -33.61
CA PRO A 325 9.96 -1.07 -32.64
C PRO A 325 11.34 -0.47 -32.33
N PHE A 326 11.95 -0.90 -31.22
CA PHE A 326 13.38 -0.65 -31.01
C PHE A 326 14.20 -1.39 -32.08
N PRO A 327 15.15 -0.72 -32.77
CA PRO A 327 15.88 -1.33 -33.88
C PRO A 327 16.94 -2.35 -33.40
N HIS A 328 17.47 -2.20 -32.19
CA HIS A 328 18.49 -3.09 -31.61
C HIS A 328 18.59 -2.91 -30.09
N PHE A 329 19.16 -3.90 -29.38
CA PHE A 329 19.27 -3.88 -27.91
C PHE A 329 20.00 -2.65 -27.35
N THR A 330 20.99 -2.11 -28.06
CA THR A 330 21.69 -0.90 -27.59
C THR A 330 20.80 0.35 -27.56
N SER A 331 19.70 0.37 -28.33
CA SER A 331 18.69 1.44 -28.22
C SER A 331 17.87 1.36 -26.94
N ILE A 332 17.79 0.17 -26.33
CA ILE A 332 17.18 -0.02 -25.00
C ILE A 332 18.20 0.39 -23.93
N ASP A 333 19.47 0.05 -24.12
CA ASP A 333 20.54 0.40 -23.18
C ASP A 333 20.76 1.92 -23.03
N SER A 334 20.56 2.68 -24.10
CA SER A 334 20.75 4.14 -24.10
C SER A 334 19.80 4.84 -23.11
N LEU A 335 18.62 4.27 -22.83
CA LEU A 335 17.68 4.77 -21.81
C LEU A 335 18.33 4.90 -20.43
N TYR A 336 19.31 4.06 -20.13
CA TYR A 336 20.03 4.03 -18.84
C TYR A 336 21.40 4.71 -18.89
N LYS A 337 22.03 4.79 -20.06
CA LYS A 337 23.40 5.33 -20.23
C LYS A 337 23.39 6.79 -20.60
N ASP A 338 22.81 7.07 -21.76
CA ASP A 338 22.82 8.37 -22.43
C ASP A 338 21.60 9.19 -22.00
N GLY A 339 20.52 8.51 -21.59
CA GLY A 339 19.26 9.12 -21.21
C GLY A 339 18.50 9.65 -22.42
N LEU A 340 17.46 10.42 -22.13
CA LEU A 340 16.54 10.97 -23.09
C LEU A 340 16.62 12.51 -23.04
N HIS A 341 16.76 13.15 -24.20
CA HIS A 341 16.81 14.61 -24.30
C HIS A 341 15.41 15.21 -24.08
N MET A 342 15.29 16.05 -23.05
CA MET A 342 14.05 16.78 -22.79
C MET A 342 13.87 17.87 -23.86
N PRO A 343 12.64 18.08 -24.40
CA PRO A 343 12.33 19.32 -25.09
C PRO A 343 12.53 20.48 -24.11
N GLN A 344 12.88 21.67 -24.62
CA GLN A 344 12.94 22.89 -23.81
C GLN A 344 11.52 23.29 -23.36
N LEU A 345 10.96 22.60 -22.36
CA LEU A 345 9.75 23.04 -21.69
C LEU A 345 10.12 24.19 -20.74
N GLU A 346 9.38 25.30 -20.85
CA GLU A 346 9.51 26.51 -20.01
C GLU A 346 9.24 26.28 -18.51
N SER A 347 8.96 25.03 -18.08
CA SER A 347 8.61 24.66 -16.71
C SER A 347 9.75 23.99 -15.91
N LYS A 348 11.00 24.45 -16.09
CA LYS A 348 12.20 23.91 -15.40
C LYS A 348 12.04 23.72 -13.88
N GLY A 349 11.21 24.54 -13.20
CA GLY A 349 10.97 24.42 -11.76
C GLY A 349 9.98 23.33 -11.34
N PHE A 350 9.00 22.99 -12.19
CA PHE A 350 7.92 22.05 -11.83
C PHE A 350 8.36 20.58 -11.93
N LEU A 351 9.14 20.24 -12.96
CA LEU A 351 9.60 18.87 -13.20
C LEU A 351 10.69 18.43 -12.20
N ARG A 352 11.59 19.32 -11.81
CA ARG A 352 12.70 19.00 -10.88
C ARG A 352 12.22 18.50 -9.51
N ASN A 353 11.09 19.01 -9.03
CA ASN A 353 10.54 18.65 -7.72
C ASN A 353 9.57 17.45 -7.76
N THR A 354 9.25 16.95 -8.95
CA THR A 354 8.21 15.92 -9.17
C THR A 354 8.76 14.64 -9.80
N LEU A 355 10.08 14.53 -9.99
CA LEU A 355 10.69 13.36 -10.63
C LEU A 355 10.45 12.08 -9.79
N PRO A 356 9.90 11.01 -10.38
CA PRO A 356 9.86 9.68 -9.77
C PRO A 356 11.27 9.22 -9.37
N ARG A 357 11.40 8.49 -8.26
CA ARG A 357 12.71 7.99 -7.75
C ARG A 357 13.52 7.19 -8.76
N LEU A 358 12.87 6.61 -9.77
CA LEU A 358 13.49 5.80 -10.82
C LEU A 358 14.23 6.63 -11.89
N LEU A 359 14.10 7.95 -11.84
CA LEU A 359 14.63 8.88 -12.84
C LEU A 359 15.63 9.83 -12.19
N LYS A 360 16.76 10.03 -12.88
CA LYS A 360 17.77 11.02 -12.53
C LYS A 360 17.83 12.07 -13.62
N MET A 361 17.65 13.33 -13.21
CA MET A 361 17.93 14.46 -14.08
C MET A 361 19.43 14.73 -14.04
N VAL A 362 20.07 14.75 -15.20
CA VAL A 362 21.47 15.13 -15.36
C VAL A 362 21.46 16.44 -16.16
N GLU A 363 21.99 17.50 -15.56
CA GLU A 363 22.18 18.78 -16.26
C GLU A 363 23.51 18.71 -17.01
N ASP A 364 23.46 18.80 -18.34
CA ASP A 364 24.60 19.16 -19.16
C ASP A 364 24.51 20.66 -19.50
N THR A 365 25.64 21.28 -19.80
CA THR A 365 25.88 22.71 -20.05
C THR A 365 24.93 23.37 -21.06
N GLN A 366 24.18 22.61 -21.86
CA GLN A 366 23.18 23.12 -22.82
C GLN A 366 21.79 22.46 -22.71
N HIS A 367 21.66 21.26 -22.14
CA HIS A 367 20.42 20.49 -22.14
C HIS A 367 20.18 19.71 -20.84
N SER A 368 18.91 19.57 -20.46
CA SER A 368 18.50 18.67 -19.37
C SER A 368 18.26 17.26 -19.91
N ILE A 369 18.97 16.28 -19.38
CA ILE A 369 18.87 14.88 -19.77
C ILE A 369 18.12 14.10 -18.68
N LEU A 370 17.13 13.31 -19.10
CA LEU A 370 16.42 12.41 -18.23
C LEU A 370 16.98 10.99 -18.36
N ARG A 371 17.53 10.42 -17.29
CA ARG A 371 18.16 9.10 -17.32
C ARG A 371 17.51 8.15 -16.33
N PHE A 372 17.17 6.94 -16.78
CA PHE A 372 16.70 5.88 -15.89
C PHE A 372 17.84 5.35 -15.02
N GLU A 373 17.52 4.98 -13.78
CA GLU A 373 18.48 4.22 -12.99
C GLU A 373 18.79 2.88 -13.65
N THR A 374 20.09 2.58 -13.81
CA THR A 374 20.53 1.30 -14.38
C THR A 374 20.06 0.13 -13.49
N PRO A 375 19.30 -0.84 -14.04
CA PRO A 375 18.84 -2.01 -13.30
C PRO A 375 20.00 -2.74 -12.63
N ALA A 376 19.81 -3.18 -11.37
CA ALA A 376 20.87 -3.82 -10.59
C ALA A 376 21.48 -5.04 -11.30
N ILE A 377 20.66 -5.78 -12.04
CA ILE A 377 21.07 -6.95 -12.83
C ILE A 377 22.09 -6.59 -13.93
N PHE A 378 22.01 -5.41 -14.53
CA PHE A 378 22.94 -4.99 -15.59
C PHE A 378 24.28 -4.48 -15.06
N LYS A 379 24.38 -4.15 -13.77
CA LYS A 379 25.60 -3.56 -13.19
C LYS A 379 26.78 -4.53 -13.16
N LYS A 380 26.52 -5.83 -12.98
CA LYS A 380 27.56 -6.86 -12.93
C LYS A 380 27.77 -7.54 -14.28
N ASP A 381 26.68 -7.94 -14.92
CA ASP A 381 26.70 -8.62 -16.21
C ASP A 381 25.51 -8.15 -17.06
N LYS A 382 25.82 -7.35 -18.08
CA LYS A 382 24.84 -6.73 -18.97
C LYS A 382 24.02 -7.76 -19.76
N PHE A 383 24.54 -8.97 -19.97
CA PHE A 383 23.88 -10.02 -20.74
C PHE A 383 23.30 -11.12 -19.85
N SER A 384 23.36 -10.98 -18.52
CA SER A 384 22.83 -11.97 -17.58
C SER A 384 21.38 -12.34 -17.84
N TRP A 385 20.55 -11.37 -18.22
CA TRP A 385 19.12 -11.55 -18.49
C TRP A 385 18.81 -12.55 -19.62
N ILE A 386 19.75 -12.80 -20.54
CA ILE A 386 19.54 -13.76 -21.64
C ILE A 386 19.92 -15.19 -21.27
N LYS A 387 20.58 -15.40 -20.12
CA LYS A 387 21.08 -16.71 -19.69
C LYS A 387 19.95 -17.59 -19.14
N ASP A 388 20.09 -18.89 -19.33
CA ASP A 388 19.10 -19.88 -18.89
C ASP A 388 19.10 -20.04 -17.37
N GLU A 389 20.27 -19.92 -16.75
CA GLU A 389 20.45 -19.93 -15.31
C GLU A 389 19.74 -18.74 -14.66
N GLU A 390 19.79 -17.56 -15.29
CA GLU A 390 19.15 -16.36 -14.74
C GLU A 390 17.62 -16.43 -14.84
N LEU A 391 17.08 -16.99 -15.93
CA LEU A 391 15.64 -17.29 -16.03
C LEU A 391 15.19 -18.11 -14.82
N CYS A 392 15.87 -19.23 -14.54
CA CYS A 392 15.46 -20.12 -13.45
C CYS A 392 15.75 -19.53 -12.07
N ARG A 393 16.87 -18.82 -11.88
CA ARG A 393 17.19 -18.13 -10.63
C ARG A 393 16.12 -17.09 -10.27
N GLN A 394 15.59 -16.37 -11.26
CA GLN A 394 14.54 -15.38 -11.03
C GLN A 394 13.20 -15.99 -10.59
N THR A 395 12.92 -17.25 -10.95
CA THR A 395 11.74 -17.96 -10.42
C THR A 395 11.81 -18.23 -8.91
N LEU A 396 13.01 -18.14 -8.30
CA LEU A 396 13.23 -18.35 -6.86
C LEU A 396 13.55 -17.06 -6.11
N ALA A 397 14.25 -16.13 -6.77
CA ALA A 397 14.82 -14.93 -6.13
C ALA A 397 14.79 -13.72 -7.07
N GLY A 398 13.81 -13.67 -7.96
CA GLY A 398 13.52 -12.55 -8.84
C GLY A 398 12.28 -11.79 -8.39
N LEU A 399 11.58 -11.18 -9.35
CA LEU A 399 10.40 -10.36 -9.10
C LEU A 399 9.18 -11.20 -8.66
N HIS A 400 9.04 -12.41 -9.21
CA HIS A 400 7.89 -13.30 -8.98
C HIS A 400 8.30 -14.68 -8.42
N PRO A 401 8.82 -14.75 -7.17
CA PRO A 401 9.40 -15.98 -6.62
C PRO A 401 8.37 -16.97 -6.03
N CYS A 402 7.08 -16.75 -6.26
CA CYS A 402 6.00 -17.50 -5.61
C CYS A 402 5.17 -18.38 -6.55
N ALA A 403 5.46 -18.39 -7.86
CA ALA A 403 4.73 -19.18 -8.84
C ALA A 403 5.27 -20.61 -9.03
N ILE A 404 6.54 -20.84 -8.72
CA ILE A 404 7.20 -22.13 -8.92
C ILE A 404 6.60 -23.23 -8.02
N GLN A 405 6.40 -24.41 -8.60
CA GLN A 405 5.86 -25.59 -7.92
C GLN A 405 6.70 -26.82 -8.23
N CYS A 406 6.76 -27.79 -7.30
CA CYS A 406 7.25 -29.13 -7.61
C CYS A 406 6.25 -29.82 -8.54
N VAL A 407 6.72 -30.51 -9.58
CA VAL A 407 5.84 -31.33 -10.44
C VAL A 407 5.26 -32.47 -9.60
N LYS A 408 3.92 -32.60 -9.60
CA LYS A 408 3.19 -33.62 -8.83
C LYS A 408 2.58 -34.71 -9.70
N GLU A 409 2.27 -34.40 -10.96
CA GLU A 409 1.60 -35.30 -11.89
C GLU A 409 2.42 -35.40 -13.18
N TRP A 410 2.49 -36.61 -13.73
CA TRP A 410 3.20 -36.91 -14.98
C TRP A 410 2.46 -38.00 -15.76
N PRO A 411 2.27 -37.86 -17.09
CA PRO A 411 2.62 -36.70 -17.92
C PRO A 411 1.78 -35.47 -17.57
N LEU A 412 2.26 -34.28 -17.96
CA LEU A 412 1.55 -33.02 -17.72
C LEU A 412 0.26 -32.97 -18.55
N LYS A 413 -0.85 -32.58 -17.90
CA LYS A 413 -2.18 -32.47 -18.53
C LYS A 413 -2.93 -31.22 -18.07
N SER A 414 -3.70 -30.65 -18.98
CA SER A 414 -4.69 -29.59 -18.73
C SER A 414 -5.93 -30.15 -18.02
N GLN A 415 -6.51 -29.36 -17.12
CA GLN A 415 -7.81 -29.63 -16.47
C GLN A 415 -8.98 -28.92 -17.18
N LEU A 416 -8.69 -28.08 -18.18
CA LEU A 416 -9.71 -27.44 -19.01
C LEU A 416 -10.44 -28.45 -19.90
N ASP A 417 -11.68 -28.13 -20.24
CA ASP A 417 -12.54 -28.94 -21.11
C ASP A 417 -11.90 -29.19 -22.49
N PRO A 418 -11.58 -30.45 -22.83
CA PRO A 418 -10.95 -30.79 -24.11
C PRO A 418 -11.81 -30.47 -25.33
N GLU A 419 -13.13 -30.43 -25.20
CA GLU A 419 -14.02 -30.09 -26.32
C GLU A 419 -13.89 -28.62 -26.72
N VAL A 420 -13.59 -27.76 -25.74
CA VAL A 420 -13.41 -26.31 -25.95
C VAL A 420 -11.96 -25.97 -26.29
N TYR A 421 -11.00 -26.58 -25.59
CA TYR A 421 -9.61 -26.15 -25.60
C TYR A 421 -8.66 -27.09 -26.35
N GLY A 422 -9.16 -28.22 -26.87
CA GLY A 422 -8.38 -29.24 -27.56
C GLY A 422 -7.73 -30.27 -26.63
N PRO A 423 -6.92 -31.20 -27.16
CA PRO A 423 -6.34 -32.30 -26.39
C PRO A 423 -5.58 -31.83 -25.15
N PRO A 424 -5.81 -32.45 -23.97
CA PRO A 424 -5.27 -31.96 -22.70
C PRO A 424 -3.79 -32.28 -22.48
N GLU A 425 -3.20 -33.21 -23.22
CA GLU A 425 -1.81 -33.65 -23.03
C GLU A 425 -0.81 -32.55 -23.38
N SER A 426 0.22 -32.36 -22.56
CA SER A 426 1.33 -31.46 -22.87
C SER A 426 2.19 -32.00 -24.04
N ALA A 427 2.77 -31.09 -24.81
CA ALA A 427 3.82 -31.37 -25.79
C ALA A 427 5.18 -31.68 -25.14
N ILE A 428 5.34 -31.47 -23.83
CA ILE A 428 6.55 -31.85 -23.10
C ILE A 428 6.48 -33.35 -22.78
N THR A 429 7.17 -34.16 -23.58
CA THR A 429 7.19 -35.62 -23.41
C THR A 429 8.34 -36.08 -22.52
N LYS A 430 8.28 -37.35 -22.09
CA LYS A 430 9.35 -37.97 -21.29
C LYS A 430 10.67 -37.98 -22.05
N GLU A 431 10.64 -38.35 -23.33
CA GLU A 431 11.81 -38.47 -24.19
C GLU A 431 12.52 -37.13 -24.33
N LEU A 432 11.75 -36.04 -24.52
CA LEU A 432 12.27 -34.69 -24.59
C LEU A 432 12.96 -34.28 -23.28
N VAL A 433 12.36 -34.61 -22.13
CA VAL A 433 12.96 -34.30 -20.83
C VAL A 433 14.25 -35.10 -20.62
N GLU A 434 14.26 -36.39 -20.96
CA GLU A 434 15.45 -37.24 -20.82
C GLU A 434 16.61 -36.78 -21.71
N GLU A 435 16.31 -36.36 -22.94
CA GLU A 435 17.28 -35.77 -23.87
C GLU A 435 17.94 -34.52 -23.27
N VAL A 436 17.15 -33.57 -22.77
CA VAL A 436 17.67 -32.31 -22.20
C VAL A 436 18.34 -32.54 -20.84
N ILE A 437 17.85 -33.50 -20.04
CA ILE A 437 18.52 -33.89 -18.79
C ILE A 437 19.91 -34.45 -19.08
N GLY A 438 20.10 -35.10 -20.22
CA GLY A 438 21.39 -35.63 -20.67
C GLY A 438 21.79 -36.89 -19.92
N GLY A 439 20.81 -37.73 -19.54
CA GLY A 439 21.05 -39.01 -18.87
C GLY A 439 21.50 -38.93 -17.40
N ILE A 440 21.50 -37.75 -16.77
CA ILE A 440 21.85 -37.59 -15.34
C ILE A 440 20.99 -38.46 -14.42
N ILE A 441 19.69 -38.55 -14.73
CA ILE A 441 18.69 -39.28 -13.95
C ILE A 441 17.46 -39.55 -14.84
N PRO A 442 16.84 -40.75 -14.79
CA PRO A 442 15.58 -41.01 -15.47
C PRO A 442 14.44 -40.13 -14.93
N VAL A 443 13.44 -39.80 -15.77
CA VAL A 443 12.34 -38.89 -15.38
C VAL A 443 11.58 -39.40 -14.16
N GLU A 444 11.31 -40.70 -14.08
CA GLU A 444 10.60 -41.32 -12.96
C GLU A 444 11.36 -41.13 -11.64
N GLU A 445 12.68 -41.24 -11.68
CA GLU A 445 13.51 -41.07 -10.49
C GLU A 445 13.66 -39.59 -10.13
N ALA A 446 13.71 -38.69 -11.12
CA ALA A 446 13.69 -37.26 -10.89
C ALA A 446 12.38 -36.81 -10.21
N LEU A 447 11.24 -37.37 -10.61
CA LEU A 447 9.94 -37.11 -9.97
C LEU A 447 9.92 -37.61 -8.51
N LYS A 448 10.36 -38.85 -8.26
CA LYS A 448 10.45 -39.41 -6.89
C LYS A 448 11.33 -38.57 -5.97
N GLN A 449 12.46 -38.09 -6.49
CA GLN A 449 13.41 -37.25 -5.76
C GLN A 449 13.01 -35.77 -5.74
N LYS A 450 11.83 -35.39 -6.26
CA LYS A 450 11.34 -34.00 -6.34
C LYS A 450 12.32 -33.04 -7.02
N LYS A 451 12.92 -33.49 -8.12
CA LYS A 451 13.90 -32.74 -8.92
C LYS A 451 13.30 -32.02 -10.12
N LEU A 452 12.01 -32.20 -10.40
CA LEU A 452 11.32 -31.46 -11.47
C LEU A 452 10.41 -30.40 -10.88
N TYR A 453 10.54 -29.19 -11.40
CA TYR A 453 9.78 -28.01 -10.99
C TYR A 453 9.12 -27.36 -12.19
N ILE A 454 7.98 -26.73 -11.98
CA ILE A 454 7.17 -26.14 -13.03
C ILE A 454 6.61 -24.79 -12.60
N ILE A 455 6.48 -23.89 -13.57
CA ILE A 455 5.52 -22.79 -13.52
C ILE A 455 4.51 -23.06 -14.63
N ASP A 456 3.25 -23.26 -14.24
CA ASP A 456 2.17 -23.64 -15.16
C ASP A 456 1.13 -22.52 -15.24
N TYR A 457 1.18 -21.75 -16.33
CA TYR A 457 0.19 -20.74 -16.68
C TYR A 457 -0.74 -21.20 -17.80
N HIS A 458 -0.71 -22.48 -18.17
CA HIS A 458 -1.52 -22.98 -19.26
C HIS A 458 -3.01 -22.77 -18.97
N ASP A 459 -3.53 -23.38 -17.91
CA ASP A 459 -4.97 -23.39 -17.64
C ASP A 459 -5.50 -22.00 -17.26
N ILE A 460 -4.64 -21.15 -16.67
CA ILE A 460 -4.99 -19.78 -16.29
C ILE A 460 -5.11 -18.88 -17.53
N LEU A 461 -4.21 -19.02 -18.50
CA LEU A 461 -4.14 -18.10 -19.65
C LEU A 461 -4.91 -18.58 -20.87
N LEU A 462 -5.02 -19.89 -21.09
CA LEU A 462 -5.65 -20.46 -22.29
C LEU A 462 -7.07 -19.92 -22.56
N PRO A 463 -7.95 -19.71 -21.55
CA PRO A 463 -9.27 -19.11 -21.74
C PRO A 463 -9.28 -17.68 -22.29
N TYR A 464 -8.15 -16.98 -22.23
CA TYR A 464 -7.99 -15.61 -22.71
C TYR A 464 -7.24 -15.50 -24.04
N VAL A 465 -6.66 -16.60 -24.54
CA VAL A 465 -5.77 -16.56 -25.72
C VAL A 465 -6.48 -16.04 -26.97
N ASN A 466 -7.65 -16.57 -27.32
CA ASN A 466 -8.38 -16.13 -28.51
C ASN A 466 -8.85 -14.67 -28.36
N LYS A 467 -9.39 -14.33 -27.18
CA LYS A 467 -9.84 -12.96 -26.86
C LYS A 467 -8.74 -11.92 -27.06
N VAL A 468 -7.50 -12.21 -26.64
CA VAL A 468 -6.37 -11.29 -26.81
C VAL A 468 -5.95 -11.20 -28.28
N ARG A 469 -5.94 -12.31 -29.00
CA ARG A 469 -5.56 -12.36 -30.43
C ARG A 469 -6.57 -11.66 -31.35
N GLU A 470 -7.82 -11.56 -30.94
CA GLU A 470 -8.88 -10.84 -31.66
C GLU A 470 -8.76 -9.31 -31.56
N ILE A 471 -7.89 -8.77 -30.69
CA ILE A 471 -7.68 -7.33 -30.50
C ILE A 471 -6.96 -6.74 -31.73
N LYS A 472 -7.72 -6.27 -32.71
CA LYS A 472 -7.20 -5.82 -34.03
C LYS A 472 -6.34 -4.56 -33.98
N ASN A 473 -6.54 -3.70 -33.00
CA ASN A 473 -5.84 -2.42 -32.87
C ASN A 473 -4.50 -2.54 -32.11
N MET A 474 -4.11 -3.75 -31.68
CA MET A 474 -2.82 -4.00 -31.03
C MET A 474 -2.19 -5.26 -31.63
N ARG A 475 -0.91 -5.21 -32.01
CA ARG A 475 -0.14 -6.39 -32.43
C ARG A 475 0.22 -7.25 -31.22
N THR A 476 -0.79 -7.85 -30.59
CA THR A 476 -0.63 -8.66 -29.38
C THR A 476 -0.86 -10.13 -29.67
N THR A 477 -0.17 -10.98 -28.90
CA THR A 477 -0.34 -12.42 -28.96
C THR A 477 -0.20 -12.97 -27.55
N LEU A 478 -0.99 -14.00 -27.24
CA LEU A 478 -0.96 -14.72 -25.96
C LEU A 478 -0.90 -16.22 -26.24
N TYR A 479 -0.27 -16.95 -25.33
CA TYR A 479 -0.32 -18.42 -25.29
C TYR A 479 -0.62 -18.88 -23.86
N GLY A 480 -1.23 -20.06 -23.72
CA GLY A 480 -1.04 -20.85 -22.51
C GLY A 480 0.41 -21.30 -22.45
N SER A 481 1.09 -21.17 -21.30
CA SER A 481 2.52 -21.50 -21.22
C SER A 481 2.92 -22.28 -19.99
N ARG A 482 3.89 -23.18 -20.16
CA ARG A 482 4.54 -23.91 -19.07
C ARG A 482 6.05 -23.74 -19.15
N LEU A 483 6.71 -23.51 -18.03
CA LEU A 483 8.17 -23.62 -17.91
C LEU A 483 8.50 -24.81 -17.02
N LEU A 484 9.11 -25.86 -17.59
CA LEU A 484 9.63 -27.01 -16.86
C LEU A 484 11.12 -26.81 -16.56
N MET A 485 11.52 -27.12 -15.33
CA MET A 485 12.88 -26.95 -14.81
C MET A 485 13.34 -28.21 -14.07
N PHE A 486 14.65 -28.42 -14.06
CA PHE A 486 15.30 -29.53 -13.37
C PHE A 486 16.28 -29.00 -12.31
N LEU A 487 16.20 -29.56 -11.10
CA LEU A 487 17.15 -29.32 -10.02
C LEU A 487 18.40 -30.18 -10.24
N THR A 488 19.49 -29.51 -10.61
CA THR A 488 20.77 -30.14 -10.89
C THR A 488 21.44 -30.65 -9.62
N PRO A 489 22.40 -31.59 -9.72
CA PRO A 489 23.22 -32.02 -8.58
C PRO A 489 23.99 -30.90 -7.89
N SER A 490 24.29 -29.80 -8.60
CA SER A 490 24.94 -28.61 -8.02
C SER A 490 23.98 -27.70 -7.24
N GLY A 491 22.70 -28.07 -7.10
CA GLY A 491 21.72 -27.30 -6.34
C GLY A 491 21.16 -26.09 -7.07
N THR A 492 21.32 -26.01 -8.39
CA THR A 492 20.77 -24.93 -9.24
C THR A 492 19.65 -25.45 -10.13
N LEU A 493 18.67 -24.60 -10.45
CA LEU A 493 17.64 -24.91 -11.42
C LEU A 493 18.15 -24.65 -12.84
N ARG A 494 17.88 -25.60 -13.74
CA ARG A 494 18.14 -25.51 -15.18
C ARG A 494 16.81 -25.62 -15.93
N PRO A 495 16.53 -24.78 -16.95
CA PRO A 495 15.32 -24.92 -17.73
C PRO A 495 15.42 -26.15 -18.62
N ILE A 496 14.31 -26.89 -18.74
CA ILE A 496 14.19 -28.07 -19.58
C ILE A 496 13.41 -27.73 -20.85
N ALA A 497 12.22 -27.16 -20.68
CA ALA A 497 11.35 -26.83 -21.80
C ALA A 497 10.41 -25.67 -21.46
N ILE A 498 10.04 -24.92 -22.49
CA ILE A 498 8.90 -24.00 -22.47
C ILE A 498 7.86 -24.53 -23.46
N GLU A 499 6.68 -24.83 -22.97
CA GLU A 499 5.53 -25.12 -23.82
C GLU A 499 4.75 -23.84 -24.10
N LEU A 500 4.36 -23.63 -25.35
CA LEU A 500 3.41 -22.59 -25.75
C LEU A 500 2.22 -23.24 -26.45
N VAL A 501 1.00 -22.88 -26.04
CA VAL A 501 -0.26 -23.45 -26.53
C VAL A 501 -1.22 -22.35 -26.98
N ARG A 502 -1.85 -22.56 -28.12
CA ARG A 502 -3.00 -21.81 -28.63
C ARG A 502 -4.18 -22.77 -28.74
N PRO A 503 -5.35 -22.45 -28.17
CA PRO A 503 -6.53 -23.31 -28.28
C PRO A 503 -7.07 -23.31 -29.73
N PRO A 504 -8.02 -24.19 -30.04
CA PRO A 504 -8.79 -24.09 -31.29
C PRO A 504 -9.42 -22.70 -31.45
N GLY A 505 -9.46 -22.19 -32.68
CA GLY A 505 -10.00 -20.86 -33.00
C GLY A 505 -9.92 -20.55 -34.48
N ASP A 506 -10.88 -19.78 -35.00
CA ASP A 506 -10.97 -19.37 -36.42
C ASP A 506 -10.87 -20.54 -37.41
N GLY A 507 -11.48 -21.68 -37.08
CA GLY A 507 -11.43 -22.90 -37.90
C GLY A 507 -10.09 -23.63 -37.87
N THR A 508 -9.12 -23.17 -37.08
CA THR A 508 -7.83 -23.84 -36.88
C THR A 508 -7.85 -24.74 -35.64
N PRO A 509 -7.20 -25.91 -35.68
CA PRO A 509 -7.09 -26.78 -34.52
C PRO A 509 -6.15 -26.17 -33.46
N GLN A 510 -6.14 -26.79 -32.28
CA GLN A 510 -5.17 -26.49 -31.24
C GLN A 510 -3.75 -26.57 -31.82
N TRP A 511 -2.94 -25.56 -31.51
CA TRP A 511 -1.51 -25.57 -31.80
C TRP A 511 -0.75 -25.59 -30.49
N LYS A 512 0.24 -26.47 -30.36
CA LYS A 512 1.14 -26.53 -29.21
C LYS A 512 2.54 -26.92 -29.64
N GLN A 513 3.54 -26.38 -28.98
CA GLN A 513 4.94 -26.72 -29.21
C GLN A 513 5.75 -26.59 -27.92
N ALA A 514 6.61 -27.58 -27.66
CA ALA A 514 7.63 -27.52 -26.62
C ALA A 514 8.96 -27.05 -27.23
N PHE A 515 9.53 -25.99 -26.67
CA PHE A 515 10.83 -25.44 -27.04
C PHE A 515 11.84 -25.82 -25.95
N THR A 516 13.02 -26.27 -26.34
CA THR A 516 14.11 -26.64 -25.42
C THR A 516 15.35 -25.77 -25.67
N PRO A 517 16.30 -25.70 -24.73
CA PRO A 517 17.59 -25.07 -24.97
C PRO A 517 18.30 -25.67 -26.18
N ARG A 518 18.65 -24.82 -27.15
CA ARG A 518 19.30 -25.21 -28.42
C ARG A 518 20.43 -24.24 -28.76
N TRP A 519 21.39 -24.72 -29.54
CA TRP A 519 22.65 -24.05 -29.85
C TRP A 519 22.86 -23.86 -31.36
N ASP A 520 22.05 -24.54 -32.19
CA ASP A 520 21.95 -24.21 -33.61
C ASP A 520 21.32 -22.83 -33.82
N SER A 521 21.62 -22.17 -34.93
CA SER A 521 21.27 -20.77 -35.16
C SER A 521 19.77 -20.50 -35.01
N THR A 522 18.92 -21.36 -35.57
CA THR A 522 17.47 -21.18 -35.57
C THR A 522 16.89 -21.58 -34.22
N GLY A 523 17.26 -22.74 -33.69
CA GLY A 523 16.81 -23.25 -32.41
C GLY A 523 17.17 -22.32 -31.26
N ALA A 524 18.38 -21.74 -31.25
CA ALA A 524 18.81 -20.80 -30.23
C ALA A 524 17.96 -19.52 -30.20
N TRP A 525 17.50 -19.04 -31.36
CA TRP A 525 16.59 -17.89 -31.44
C TRP A 525 15.15 -18.25 -31.06
N LEU A 526 14.65 -19.40 -31.50
CA LEU A 526 13.33 -19.90 -31.09
C LEU A 526 13.25 -20.11 -29.58
N TRP A 527 14.30 -20.64 -28.95
CA TRP A 527 14.39 -20.78 -27.50
C TRP A 527 14.32 -19.41 -26.79
N LYS A 528 15.07 -18.42 -27.26
CA LYS A 528 15.01 -17.05 -26.70
C LYS A 528 13.61 -16.44 -26.85
N LEU A 529 12.94 -16.64 -27.98
CA LEU A 529 11.56 -16.17 -28.19
C LEU A 529 10.57 -16.86 -27.25
N ALA A 530 10.72 -18.17 -27.03
CA ALA A 530 9.90 -18.90 -26.07
C ALA A 530 10.08 -18.35 -24.64
N LYS A 531 11.31 -18.03 -24.23
CA LYS A 531 11.59 -17.37 -22.95
C LYS A 531 10.93 -15.99 -22.85
N VAL A 532 10.98 -15.18 -23.92
CA VAL A 532 10.32 -13.87 -23.94
C VAL A 532 8.81 -14.00 -23.77
N HIS A 533 8.15 -14.93 -24.47
CA HIS A 533 6.73 -15.18 -24.30
C HIS A 533 6.40 -15.61 -22.87
N PHE A 534 7.13 -16.60 -22.34
CA PHE A 534 6.92 -17.06 -20.97
C PHE A 534 7.11 -15.93 -19.95
N LEU A 535 8.16 -15.11 -20.07
CA LEU A 535 8.40 -13.98 -19.18
C LEU A 535 7.34 -12.88 -19.30
N ALA A 536 6.79 -12.64 -20.48
CA ALA A 536 5.67 -11.73 -20.66
C ALA A 536 4.42 -12.23 -19.91
N HIS A 537 4.14 -13.53 -19.99
CA HIS A 537 3.06 -14.17 -19.24
C HIS A 537 3.30 -14.10 -17.72
N ASP A 538 4.50 -14.47 -17.27
CA ASP A 538 4.90 -14.40 -15.86
C ASP A 538 4.78 -12.98 -15.30
N THR A 539 5.19 -11.97 -16.08
CA THR A 539 5.05 -10.56 -15.72
C THR A 539 3.58 -10.15 -15.62
N GLY A 540 2.73 -10.62 -16.54
CA GLY A 540 1.29 -10.37 -16.51
C GLY A 540 0.63 -10.95 -15.25
N ILE A 541 0.93 -12.20 -14.92
CA ILE A 541 0.43 -12.86 -13.70
C ILE A 541 0.99 -12.18 -12.45
N HIS A 542 2.30 -11.89 -12.43
CA HIS A 542 2.92 -11.16 -11.32
C HIS A 542 2.19 -9.84 -11.05
N GLN A 543 2.01 -9.00 -12.08
CA GLN A 543 1.44 -7.67 -11.90
C GLN A 543 -0.04 -7.70 -11.55
N LEU A 544 -0.83 -8.60 -12.16
CA LEU A 544 -2.30 -8.60 -12.03
C LEU A 544 -2.83 -9.52 -10.93
N VAL A 545 -2.05 -10.49 -10.47
CA VAL A 545 -2.51 -11.53 -9.52
C VAL A 545 -1.68 -11.51 -8.25
N SER A 546 -0.36 -11.54 -8.35
CA SER A 546 0.50 -11.66 -7.17
C SER A 546 0.77 -10.32 -6.48
N HIS A 547 0.75 -9.22 -7.24
CA HIS A 547 1.12 -7.88 -6.77
C HIS A 547 -0.08 -6.96 -6.54
N TRP A 548 -0.94 -6.79 -7.55
CA TRP A 548 -2.16 -5.99 -7.47
C TRP A 548 -3.18 -6.62 -6.51
#